data_AF-A0A9D2E0I1-F1
#
_entry.id   AF-A0A9D2E0I1-F1
#
_cell.length_a   1.000
_cell.length_b   1.000
_cell.length_c   1.000
_cell.angle_alpha   90.00
_cell.angle_beta   90.00
_cell.angle_gamma   90.00
#
_symmetry.space_group_name_H-M   'P 1'
#
loop_
_entity.id
_entity.type
_entity.pdbx_description
1 polymer ?
#
loop_
_entity_poly.entity_id
_entity_poly.type
_entity_poly.pdbx_seq_one_letter_code
_entity_poly.pdbx_strand_id
1 'polypeptide(L)'
;MKHSATHALISYYEDDVLNVMLKFFNQKRRRKRYMRNDKCIIDDILNNSNFDDKKKFSLLVNTLYLSDILTLTLQTDQFKKIEILNNYYSKIPDDIHDLDKNKSDLINLRNCIAHYNFSLYDKNKMKYLETLYIYEVHLGHNILGIDRLPKFKNKPNTKNILKEINKYRPDLLQSLGKMKNSSIDKDRELLSIFDDIAIYNGYDTSELPSPWTILRQMFLLKKEIQAEKNLMKNC
;
A
#
# COMPACT_ATOMS: atom_id res chain seq x y z
N MET A 1 1.53 4.20 5.74
CA MET A 1 1.85 5.63 5.44
C MET A 1 2.06 6.50 6.68
N LYS A 2 1.00 6.98 7.38
CA LYS A 2 1.17 7.95 8.49
C LYS A 2 2.06 7.42 9.62
N HIS A 3 1.75 6.22 10.12
CA HIS A 3 2.55 5.55 11.14
C HIS A 3 4.02 5.40 10.72
N SER A 4 4.27 4.87 9.51
CA SER A 4 5.61 4.72 8.95
C SER A 4 6.36 6.05 8.83
N ALA A 5 5.69 7.13 8.38
CA ALA A 5 6.30 8.45 8.26
C ALA A 5 6.66 9.03 9.64
N THR A 6 5.76 8.87 10.62
CA THR A 6 6.02 9.28 12.00
C THR A 6 7.22 8.54 12.57
N HIS A 7 7.24 7.20 12.44
CA HIS A 7 8.33 6.37 12.92
C HIS A 7 9.67 6.76 12.27
N ALA A 8 9.74 6.83 10.93
CA ALA A 8 10.97 7.16 10.22
C ALA A 8 11.54 8.52 10.60
N LEU A 9 10.68 9.55 10.75
CA LEU A 9 11.13 10.90 11.13
C LEU A 9 11.54 11.00 12.60
N ILE A 10 10.79 10.39 13.52
CA ILE A 10 11.16 10.36 14.95
C ILE A 10 12.45 9.58 15.16
N SER A 11 12.64 8.45 14.47
CA SER A 11 13.85 7.65 14.61
C SER A 11 15.11 8.38 14.13
N TYR A 12 14.97 9.33 13.20
CA TYR A 12 16.11 10.09 12.66
C TYR A 12 16.36 11.41 13.39
N TYR A 13 15.32 12.21 13.64
CA TYR A 13 15.44 13.53 14.28
C TYR A 13 15.23 13.50 15.80
N GLU A 14 14.82 12.36 16.34
CA GLU A 14 14.60 12.14 17.77
C GLU A 14 13.71 13.22 18.40
N ASP A 15 14.23 13.94 19.40
CA ASP A 15 13.50 14.98 20.13
C ASP A 15 13.33 16.27 19.30
N ASP A 16 14.17 16.52 18.29
CA ASP A 16 14.13 17.75 17.47
C ASP A 16 13.13 17.66 16.30
N VAL A 17 12.46 16.50 16.14
CA VAL A 17 11.54 16.22 15.03
C VAL A 17 10.45 17.29 14.87
N LEU A 18 9.92 17.84 15.97
CA LEU A 18 8.87 18.85 15.89
C LEU A 18 9.41 20.16 15.33
N ASN A 19 10.58 20.61 15.80
CA ASN A 19 11.19 21.86 15.37
C ASN A 19 11.57 21.81 13.89
N VAL A 20 12.22 20.72 13.48
CA VAL A 20 12.62 20.47 12.08
C VAL A 20 11.40 20.49 11.14
N MET A 21 10.28 19.92 11.59
CA MET A 21 9.06 19.81 10.79
C MET A 21 8.09 20.98 10.99
N LEU A 22 8.37 21.93 11.88
CA LEU A 22 7.45 23.02 12.23
C LEU A 22 7.11 23.89 11.02
N LYS A 23 8.10 24.17 10.17
CA LYS A 23 7.93 24.94 8.93
C LYS A 23 6.89 24.28 8.00
N PHE A 24 6.84 22.95 7.95
CA PHE A 24 5.81 22.23 7.22
C PHE A 24 4.43 22.53 7.83
N PHE A 25 4.23 22.32 9.12
CA PHE A 25 2.91 22.52 9.74
C PHE A 25 2.46 23.99 9.78
N ASN A 26 3.38 24.95 9.76
CA ASN A 26 3.08 26.39 9.80
C ASN A 26 2.75 27.01 8.44
N GLN A 27 2.74 26.25 7.35
CA GLN A 27 2.32 26.78 6.05
C GLN A 27 0.87 27.27 6.08
N LYS A 28 0.67 28.59 5.83
CA LYS A 28 -0.65 29.25 5.89
C LYS A 28 -1.73 28.55 5.07
N ARG A 29 -1.42 28.15 3.84
CA ARG A 29 -2.35 27.43 2.95
C ARG A 29 -2.77 26.08 3.52
N ARG A 30 -1.85 25.36 4.16
CA ARG A 30 -2.12 24.07 4.80
C ARG A 30 -3.04 24.27 6.01
N ARG A 31 -2.67 25.17 6.92
CA ARG A 31 -3.43 25.48 8.14
C ARG A 31 -4.90 25.81 7.88
N LYS A 32 -5.21 26.56 6.82
CA LYS A 32 -6.59 26.86 6.42
C LYS A 32 -7.48 25.62 6.23
N ARG A 33 -6.93 24.50 5.78
CA ARG A 33 -7.70 23.25 5.57
C ARG A 33 -8.05 22.53 6.86
N TYR A 34 -7.43 22.92 7.96
CA TYR A 34 -7.56 22.31 9.29
C TYR A 34 -8.36 23.17 10.27
N MET A 35 -9.02 24.22 9.75
CA MET A 35 -9.92 25.07 10.52
C MET A 35 -11.24 24.34 10.78
N ARG A 36 -11.73 24.42 12.02
CA ARG A 36 -13.06 23.98 12.46
C ARG A 36 -13.61 25.03 13.41
N ASN A 37 -14.74 25.65 13.08
CA ASN A 37 -15.38 26.69 13.90
C ASN A 37 -14.37 27.75 14.38
N ASP A 38 -13.64 28.34 13.44
CA ASP A 38 -12.59 29.35 13.65
C ASP A 38 -11.38 28.92 14.50
N LYS A 39 -11.24 27.63 14.84
CA LYS A 39 -10.06 27.07 15.51
C LYS A 39 -9.29 26.12 14.61
N CYS A 40 -7.96 26.17 14.65
CA CYS A 40 -7.11 25.26 13.88
C CYS A 40 -6.67 24.09 14.76
N ILE A 41 -6.98 22.85 14.35
CA ILE A 41 -6.57 21.67 15.13
C ILE A 41 -5.04 21.53 15.25
N ILE A 42 -4.29 22.08 14.29
CA ILE A 42 -2.82 22.13 14.35
C ILE A 42 -2.37 23.01 15.52
N ASP A 43 -3.03 24.16 15.73
CA ASP A 43 -2.73 25.06 16.84
C ASP A 43 -3.11 24.41 18.18
N ASP A 44 -4.25 23.74 18.23
CA ASP A 44 -4.68 23.01 19.43
C ASP A 44 -3.65 21.95 19.87
N ILE A 45 -3.02 21.26 18.90
CA ILE A 45 -1.97 20.27 19.19
C ILE A 45 -0.66 20.94 19.61
N LEU A 46 -0.20 21.96 18.86
CA LEU A 46 1.08 22.63 19.12
C LEU A 46 1.11 23.32 20.48
N ASN A 47 0.00 23.96 20.86
CA ASN A 47 -0.11 24.74 22.10
C ASN A 47 -0.44 23.88 23.33
N ASN A 48 -0.66 22.56 23.16
CA ASN A 48 -0.96 21.69 24.28
C ASN A 48 0.30 21.39 25.10
N SER A 49 0.36 21.90 26.33
CA SER A 49 1.49 21.72 27.25
C SER A 49 1.63 20.30 27.81
N ASN A 50 0.59 19.46 27.71
CA ASN A 50 0.61 18.08 28.21
C ASN A 50 1.28 17.10 27.23
N PHE A 51 1.67 17.56 26.05
CA PHE A 51 2.31 16.73 25.03
C PHE A 51 3.76 17.13 24.85
N ASP A 52 4.66 16.15 24.88
CA ASP A 52 6.04 16.32 24.41
C ASP A 52 6.08 16.47 22.88
N ASP A 53 7.25 16.83 22.36
CA ASP A 53 7.42 17.16 20.94
C ASP A 53 7.20 15.95 20.01
N LYS A 54 7.63 14.75 20.43
CA LYS A 54 7.40 13.50 19.69
C LYS A 54 5.91 13.17 19.60
N LYS A 55 5.16 13.36 20.68
CA LYS A 55 3.71 13.16 20.76
C LYS A 55 2.97 14.21 19.95
N LYS A 56 3.35 15.48 20.05
CA LYS A 56 2.79 16.56 19.22
C LYS A 56 3.00 16.25 17.73
N PHE A 57 4.22 15.94 17.34
CA PHE A 57 4.55 15.57 15.96
C PHE A 57 3.72 14.37 15.48
N SER A 58 3.63 13.31 16.29
CA SER A 58 2.82 12.12 15.98
C SER A 58 1.34 12.46 15.76
N LEU A 59 0.77 13.28 16.63
CA LEU A 59 -0.61 13.74 16.51
C LEU A 59 -0.81 14.60 15.26
N LEU A 60 0.09 15.54 14.98
CA LEU A 60 0.04 16.38 13.79
C LEU A 60 0.05 15.54 12.50
N VAL A 61 0.99 14.60 12.36
CA VAL A 61 1.04 13.68 11.21
C VAL A 61 -0.26 12.89 11.09
N ASN A 62 -0.81 12.42 12.21
CA ASN A 62 -2.05 11.67 12.24
C ASN A 62 -3.28 12.49 11.80
N THR A 63 -3.27 13.81 11.99
CA THR A 63 -4.33 14.68 11.47
C THR A 63 -4.25 14.93 9.96
N LEU A 64 -3.10 14.68 9.30
CA LEU A 64 -2.90 15.09 7.92
C LEU A 64 -3.90 14.43 6.95
N TYR A 65 -4.34 15.17 5.93
CA TYR A 65 -5.09 14.61 4.83
C TYR A 65 -4.13 13.85 3.92
N LEU A 66 -4.65 12.92 3.10
CA LEU A 66 -3.83 12.13 2.17
C LEU A 66 -2.91 13.02 1.32
N SER A 67 -3.41 14.14 0.80
CA SER A 67 -2.62 15.08 0.00
C SER A 67 -1.45 15.72 0.76
N ASP A 68 -1.61 15.99 2.06
CA ASP A 68 -0.54 16.58 2.85
C ASP A 68 0.47 15.55 3.30
N ILE A 69 0.05 14.33 3.67
CA ILE A 69 1.02 13.28 3.99
C ILE A 69 1.84 12.90 2.75
N LEU A 70 1.26 12.87 1.56
CA LEU A 70 2.03 12.68 0.32
C LEU A 70 3.00 13.83 0.07
N THR A 71 2.59 15.08 0.35
CA THR A 71 3.49 16.24 0.27
C THR A 71 4.63 16.16 1.29
N LEU A 72 4.34 15.68 2.51
CA LEU A 72 5.33 15.46 3.55
C LEU A 72 6.40 14.47 3.07
N THR A 73 5.97 13.32 2.55
CA THR A 73 6.88 12.20 2.25
C THR A 73 7.57 12.32 0.91
N LEU A 74 6.97 12.99 -0.08
CA LEU A 74 7.52 13.07 -1.44
C LEU A 74 8.22 14.39 -1.75
N GLN A 75 7.81 15.49 -1.10
CA GLN A 75 8.19 16.84 -1.53
C GLN A 75 8.94 17.64 -0.46
N THR A 76 9.06 17.13 0.76
CA THR A 76 9.72 17.85 1.87
C THR A 76 11.18 17.45 1.98
N ASP A 77 12.11 18.41 1.94
CA ASP A 77 13.56 18.14 1.95
C ASP A 77 14.02 17.40 3.21
N GLN A 78 13.39 17.69 4.35
CA GLN A 78 13.63 16.99 5.61
C GLN A 78 13.36 15.48 5.51
N PHE A 79 12.50 15.04 4.58
CA PHE A 79 12.16 13.63 4.37
C PHE A 79 13.13 12.90 3.42
N LYS A 80 13.94 13.64 2.66
CA LYS A 80 14.82 13.08 1.61
C LYS A 80 16.11 12.47 2.14
N LYS A 81 16.31 12.38 3.46
CA LYS A 81 17.49 11.74 4.06
C LYS A 81 17.44 10.23 3.83
N ILE A 82 18.55 9.63 3.41
CA ILE A 82 18.57 8.23 2.99
C ILE A 82 18.15 7.29 4.14
N GLU A 83 18.51 7.64 5.38
CA GLU A 83 18.14 6.93 6.59
C GLU A 83 16.63 6.97 6.84
N ILE A 84 15.98 8.12 6.59
CA ILE A 84 14.53 8.26 6.67
C ILE A 84 13.86 7.43 5.57
N LEU A 85 14.40 7.46 4.35
CA LEU A 85 13.88 6.67 3.23
C LEU A 85 13.98 5.17 3.51
N ASN A 86 15.11 4.71 4.05
CA ASN A 86 15.32 3.31 4.48
C ASN A 86 14.33 2.86 5.56
N ASN A 87 13.97 3.75 6.48
CA ASN A 87 13.03 3.45 7.55
C ASN A 87 11.55 3.59 7.12
N TYR A 88 11.28 4.34 6.05
CA TYR A 88 9.92 4.60 5.57
C TYR A 88 9.47 3.61 4.49
N TYR A 89 10.33 3.36 3.50
CA TYR A 89 10.04 2.50 2.36
C TYR A 89 10.54 1.09 2.60
N SER A 90 9.72 0.09 2.28
CA SER A 90 10.16 -1.30 2.21
C SER A 90 10.99 -1.59 0.97
N LYS A 91 10.72 -0.86 -0.12
CA LYS A 91 11.56 -0.80 -1.32
C LYS A 91 11.72 0.66 -1.68
N ILE A 92 12.92 1.21 -1.60
CA ILE A 92 13.15 2.60 -1.98
C ILE A 92 12.88 2.77 -3.48
N PRO A 93 12.10 3.78 -3.89
CA PRO A 93 11.90 4.09 -5.31
C PRO A 93 13.21 4.54 -5.96
N ASP A 94 13.51 3.99 -7.13
CA ASP A 94 14.64 4.42 -7.96
C ASP A 94 14.51 5.92 -8.35
N ASP A 95 13.27 6.35 -8.61
CA ASP A 95 12.91 7.76 -8.83
C ASP A 95 11.67 8.15 -8.00
N ILE A 96 11.86 9.03 -7.01
CA ILE A 96 10.76 9.59 -6.20
C ILE A 96 9.77 10.37 -7.08
N HIS A 97 10.21 10.92 -8.23
CA HIS A 97 9.31 11.61 -9.15
C HIS A 97 8.25 10.67 -9.74
N ASP A 98 8.48 9.36 -9.83
CA ASP A 98 7.46 8.43 -10.29
C ASP A 98 6.31 8.28 -9.28
N LEU A 99 6.60 8.33 -7.98
CA LEU A 99 5.56 8.41 -6.95
C LEU A 99 4.84 9.76 -7.02
N ASP A 100 5.57 10.86 -7.21
CA ASP A 100 4.97 12.20 -7.25
C ASP A 100 4.07 12.41 -8.48
N LYS A 101 4.45 11.88 -9.65
CA LYS A 101 3.62 11.90 -10.88
C LYS A 101 2.25 11.24 -10.67
N ASN A 102 2.21 10.15 -9.91
CA ASN A 102 0.99 9.39 -9.65
C ASN A 102 0.23 9.88 -8.40
N LYS A 103 0.72 10.91 -7.71
CA LYS A 103 0.11 11.45 -6.47
C LYS A 103 -1.34 11.88 -6.68
N SER A 104 -1.65 12.53 -7.80
CA SER A 104 -3.01 13.00 -8.09
C SER A 104 -3.98 11.85 -8.27
N ASP A 105 -3.55 10.76 -8.90
CA ASP A 105 -4.40 9.60 -9.14
C ASP A 105 -4.73 8.84 -7.86
N LEU A 106 -3.77 8.75 -6.92
CA LEU A 106 -4.02 8.18 -5.60
C LEU A 106 -5.03 9.02 -4.79
N ILE A 107 -4.91 10.35 -4.87
CA ILE A 107 -5.87 11.28 -4.23
C ILE A 107 -7.26 11.12 -4.86
N ASN A 108 -7.34 11.02 -6.20
CA ASN A 108 -8.59 10.86 -6.93
C ASN A 108 -9.25 9.51 -6.62
N LEU A 109 -8.48 8.42 -6.57
CA LEU A 109 -8.96 7.11 -6.14
C LEU A 109 -9.59 7.18 -4.75
N ARG A 110 -8.88 7.76 -3.76
CA ARG A 110 -9.42 7.93 -2.41
C ARG A 110 -10.71 8.74 -2.41
N ASN A 111 -10.81 9.78 -3.25
CA ASN A 111 -11.99 10.62 -3.35
C ASN A 111 -13.17 9.89 -4.04
N CYS A 112 -12.90 9.07 -5.07
CA CYS A 112 -13.89 8.18 -5.66
C CYS A 112 -14.52 7.29 -4.59
N ILE A 113 -13.70 6.68 -3.74
CA ILE A 113 -14.16 5.83 -2.63
C ILE A 113 -14.95 6.67 -1.61
N ALA A 114 -14.39 7.78 -1.14
CA ALA A 114 -14.99 8.61 -0.10
C ALA A 114 -16.34 9.24 -0.49
N HIS A 115 -16.57 9.44 -1.79
CA HIS A 115 -17.78 10.07 -2.32
C HIS A 115 -18.63 9.11 -3.16
N TYR A 116 -18.35 7.79 -3.13
CA TYR A 116 -19.07 6.77 -3.89
C TYR A 116 -19.19 7.08 -5.40
N ASN A 117 -18.16 7.70 -5.99
CA ASN A 117 -18.15 8.08 -7.41
C ASN A 117 -17.66 6.91 -8.28
N PHE A 118 -18.50 5.88 -8.40
CA PHE A 118 -18.19 4.66 -9.15
C PHE A 118 -18.01 4.92 -10.65
N SER A 119 -18.78 5.85 -11.24
CA SER A 119 -18.63 6.19 -12.67
C SER A 119 -17.24 6.73 -13.00
N LEU A 120 -16.68 7.59 -12.15
CA LEU A 120 -15.31 8.09 -12.35
C LEU A 120 -14.27 7.01 -12.06
N TYR A 121 -14.54 6.12 -11.10
CA TYR A 121 -13.69 4.97 -10.81
C TYR A 121 -13.60 4.04 -12.03
N ASP A 122 -14.73 3.60 -12.59
CA ASP A 122 -14.78 2.64 -13.70
C ASP A 122 -14.02 3.16 -14.92
N LYS A 123 -14.17 4.45 -15.23
CA LYS A 123 -13.45 5.12 -16.33
C LYS A 123 -11.93 5.12 -16.16
N ASN A 124 -11.44 5.10 -14.92
CA ASN A 124 -10.01 5.21 -14.59
C ASN A 124 -9.47 3.97 -13.86
N LYS A 125 -10.25 2.87 -13.83
CA LYS A 125 -10.01 1.69 -13.00
C LYS A 125 -8.56 1.21 -13.10
N MET A 126 -8.08 0.99 -14.32
CA MET A 126 -6.72 0.52 -14.56
C MET A 126 -5.65 1.49 -14.05
N LYS A 127 -5.82 2.79 -14.31
CA LYS A 127 -4.87 3.82 -13.84
C LYS A 127 -4.81 3.89 -12.31
N TYR A 128 -5.96 3.79 -11.66
CA TYR A 128 -6.05 3.79 -10.21
C TYR A 128 -5.45 2.53 -9.59
N LEU A 129 -5.69 1.36 -10.17
CA LEU A 129 -5.07 0.11 -9.72
C LEU A 129 -3.55 0.14 -9.90
N GLU A 130 -3.05 0.61 -11.05
CA GLU A 130 -1.60 0.79 -11.28
C GLU A 130 -0.99 1.78 -10.28
N THR A 131 -1.67 2.88 -10.00
CA THR A 131 -1.22 3.85 -8.99
C THR A 131 -1.16 3.24 -7.60
N LEU A 132 -2.22 2.57 -7.17
CA LEU A 132 -2.27 1.92 -5.86
C LEU A 132 -1.14 0.90 -5.71
N TYR A 133 -0.98 0.08 -6.75
CA TYR A 133 0.06 -0.93 -6.86
C TYR A 133 1.47 -0.36 -6.65
N ILE A 134 1.82 0.74 -7.34
CA ILE A 134 3.14 1.39 -7.20
C ILE A 134 3.38 1.80 -5.73
N TYR A 135 2.40 2.43 -5.09
CA TYR A 135 2.54 2.87 -3.70
C TYR A 135 2.66 1.69 -2.73
N GLU A 136 1.88 0.63 -2.93
CA GLU A 136 1.91 -0.56 -2.08
C GLU A 136 3.27 -1.26 -2.10
N VAL A 137 3.89 -1.40 -3.27
CA VAL A 137 5.25 -1.96 -3.42
C VAL A 137 6.24 -1.20 -2.56
N HIS A 138 6.29 0.12 -2.71
CA HIS A 138 7.28 0.94 -2.00
C HIS A 138 7.03 1.00 -0.50
N LEU A 139 5.76 0.98 -0.07
CA LEU A 139 5.38 1.04 1.34
C LEU A 139 5.39 -0.31 2.06
N GLY A 140 5.67 -1.42 1.35
CA GLY A 140 5.60 -2.77 1.90
C GLY A 140 4.19 -3.19 2.31
N HIS A 141 3.19 -2.49 1.78
CA HIS A 141 1.78 -2.85 1.90
C HIS A 141 1.28 -3.59 0.67
N ASN A 142 2.19 -3.94 -0.24
CA ASN A 142 1.96 -5.01 -1.18
C ASN A 142 1.89 -6.30 -0.36
N ILE A 143 0.72 -6.51 0.24
CA ILE A 143 0.31 -7.68 1.06
C ILE A 143 0.59 -8.98 0.30
N LEU A 144 0.80 -8.88 -1.00
CA LEU A 144 0.93 -9.97 -1.92
C LEU A 144 2.39 -10.33 -2.21
N GLY A 145 3.38 -9.49 -1.91
CA GLY A 145 4.79 -9.77 -2.25
C GLY A 145 5.03 -10.03 -3.74
N ILE A 146 4.17 -9.47 -4.60
CA ILE A 146 4.26 -9.58 -6.06
C ILE A 146 4.79 -8.26 -6.62
N ASP A 147 6.02 -8.27 -7.11
CA ASP A 147 6.77 -7.09 -7.62
C ASP A 147 6.19 -6.41 -8.86
N ARG A 148 5.27 -7.08 -9.60
CA ARG A 148 4.29 -6.49 -10.54
C ARG A 148 3.07 -7.38 -10.66
N LEU A 149 1.85 -6.83 -10.56
CA LEU A 149 0.65 -7.59 -10.90
C LEU A 149 0.79 -8.11 -12.35
N PRO A 150 0.72 -9.44 -12.58
CA PRO A 150 0.91 -10.01 -13.90
C PRO A 150 -0.17 -9.48 -14.85
N LYS A 151 0.25 -8.95 -15.99
CA LYS A 151 -0.64 -8.50 -17.06
C LYS A 151 -0.69 -9.57 -18.15
N PHE A 152 -1.88 -10.07 -18.43
CA PHE A 152 -2.09 -11.11 -19.43
C PHE A 152 -2.60 -10.50 -20.74
N LYS A 153 -2.23 -11.13 -21.87
CA LYS A 153 -2.68 -10.70 -23.21
C LYS A 153 -4.19 -10.80 -23.37
N ASN A 154 -4.78 -11.83 -22.75
CA ASN A 154 -6.21 -12.09 -22.70
C ASN A 154 -6.64 -12.30 -21.25
N LYS A 155 -7.94 -12.15 -20.96
CA LYS A 155 -8.51 -12.42 -19.64
C LYS A 155 -8.08 -13.81 -19.13
N PRO A 156 -7.29 -13.90 -18.05
CA PRO A 156 -6.64 -15.14 -17.63
C PRO A 156 -7.60 -16.03 -16.87
N ASN A 157 -7.58 -17.35 -17.12
CA ASN A 157 -8.33 -18.28 -16.28
C ASN A 157 -7.69 -18.47 -14.88
N THR A 158 -8.43 -19.08 -13.96
CA THR A 158 -8.00 -19.34 -12.57
C THR A 158 -6.63 -20.03 -12.50
N LYS A 159 -6.38 -21.03 -13.35
CA LYS A 159 -5.12 -21.79 -13.35
C LYS A 159 -3.93 -20.90 -13.74
N ASN A 160 -4.10 -20.01 -14.72
CA ASN A 160 -3.06 -19.09 -15.17
C ASN A 160 -2.73 -18.05 -14.09
N ILE A 161 -3.74 -17.49 -13.42
CA ILE A 161 -3.53 -16.58 -12.28
C ILE A 161 -2.76 -17.28 -11.17
N LEU A 162 -3.20 -18.48 -10.74
CA LEU A 162 -2.53 -19.24 -9.68
C LEU A 162 -1.08 -19.62 -10.02
N LYS A 163 -0.78 -19.88 -11.29
CA LYS A 163 0.60 -20.12 -11.76
C LYS A 163 1.49 -18.88 -11.60
N GLU A 164 0.98 -17.69 -11.94
CA GLU A 164 1.72 -16.46 -11.71
C GLU A 164 1.89 -16.16 -10.22
N ILE A 165 0.85 -16.37 -9.40
CA ILE A 165 0.97 -16.23 -7.93
C ILE A 165 2.08 -17.15 -7.41
N ASN A 166 2.10 -18.42 -7.83
CA ASN A 166 3.13 -19.38 -7.41
C ASN A 166 4.55 -18.99 -7.80
N LYS A 167 4.73 -18.25 -8.90
CA LYS A 167 6.04 -17.77 -9.35
C LYS A 167 6.64 -16.76 -8.36
N TYR A 168 5.80 -15.88 -7.80
CA TYR A 168 6.25 -14.82 -6.89
C TYR A 168 6.07 -15.17 -5.41
N ARG A 169 5.03 -15.93 -5.08
CA ARG A 169 4.64 -16.37 -3.73
C ARG A 169 4.39 -17.88 -3.66
N PRO A 170 5.43 -18.69 -3.91
CA PRO A 170 5.28 -20.15 -3.79
C PRO A 170 4.88 -20.59 -2.37
N ASP A 171 5.19 -19.78 -1.34
CA ASP A 171 4.85 -20.03 0.06
C ASP A 171 3.35 -20.09 0.34
N LEU A 172 2.53 -19.43 -0.49
CA LEU A 172 1.07 -19.44 -0.40
C LEU A 172 0.45 -20.74 -0.93
N LEU A 173 1.13 -21.44 -1.84
CA LEU A 173 0.65 -22.71 -2.40
C LEU A 173 1.29 -23.94 -1.71
N GLN A 174 2.43 -23.75 -1.02
CA GLN A 174 3.21 -24.87 -0.50
C GLN A 174 2.76 -25.42 0.87
N SER A 175 2.25 -24.60 1.80
CA SER A 175 1.84 -25.07 3.13
C SER A 175 0.46 -24.57 3.54
N LEU A 176 -0.36 -25.47 4.09
CA LEU A 176 -1.64 -25.14 4.72
C LEU A 176 -1.38 -24.56 6.12
N GLY A 177 -2.18 -23.57 6.52
CA GLY A 177 -2.17 -22.99 7.87
C GLY A 177 -1.58 -21.58 7.95
N LYS A 178 -1.54 -21.03 9.17
CA LYS A 178 -1.06 -19.67 9.42
C LYS A 178 0.39 -19.47 8.97
N MET A 179 0.69 -18.33 8.38
CA MET A 179 2.07 -17.88 8.22
C MET A 179 2.76 -17.79 9.59
N LYS A 180 4.02 -18.24 9.66
CA LYS A 180 4.84 -18.08 10.86
C LYS A 180 4.95 -16.56 11.13
N ASN A 181 4.43 -16.11 12.27
CA ASN A 181 4.42 -14.69 12.70
C ASN A 181 3.49 -13.72 11.93
N SER A 182 2.45 -14.20 11.25
CA SER A 182 1.42 -13.31 10.68
C SER A 182 0.03 -13.65 11.21
N SER A 183 -0.78 -12.61 11.42
CA SER A 183 -2.18 -12.71 11.84
C SER A 183 -3.14 -13.10 10.71
N ILE A 184 -2.63 -13.16 9.46
CA ILE A 184 -3.41 -13.42 8.25
C ILE A 184 -3.32 -14.90 7.86
N ASP A 185 -4.47 -15.46 7.49
CA ASP A 185 -4.59 -16.81 6.95
C ASP A 185 -4.07 -16.85 5.50
N LYS A 186 -3.21 -17.81 5.17
CA LYS A 186 -2.64 -17.97 3.83
C LYS A 186 -3.71 -18.11 2.74
N ASP A 187 -4.83 -18.76 3.06
CA ASP A 187 -5.92 -18.92 2.11
C ASP A 187 -6.59 -17.57 1.82
N ARG A 188 -6.76 -16.72 2.85
CA ARG A 188 -7.30 -15.36 2.68
C ARG A 188 -6.35 -14.48 1.90
N GLU A 189 -5.05 -14.59 2.16
CA GLU A 189 -4.03 -13.86 1.43
C GLU A 189 -4.03 -14.28 -0.05
N LEU A 190 -4.00 -15.59 -0.34
CA LEU A 190 -4.10 -16.12 -1.70
C LEU A 190 -5.34 -15.60 -2.44
N LEU A 191 -6.50 -15.63 -1.78
CA LEU A 191 -7.76 -15.15 -2.37
C LEU A 191 -7.71 -13.65 -2.66
N SER A 192 -7.17 -12.84 -1.74
CA SER A 192 -6.96 -11.41 -1.96
C SER A 192 -6.07 -11.17 -3.18
N ILE A 193 -4.94 -11.88 -3.28
CA ILE A 193 -4.03 -11.78 -4.43
C ILE A 193 -4.74 -12.15 -5.72
N PHE A 194 -5.49 -13.24 -5.68
CA PHE A 194 -6.21 -13.74 -6.84
C PHE A 194 -7.18 -12.69 -7.36
N ASP A 195 -7.99 -12.11 -6.48
CA ASP A 195 -8.98 -11.10 -6.84
C ASP A 195 -8.30 -9.86 -7.41
N ASP A 196 -7.21 -9.39 -6.80
CA ASP A 196 -6.46 -8.23 -7.29
C ASP A 196 -5.90 -8.48 -8.71
N ILE A 197 -5.31 -9.65 -8.95
CA ILE A 197 -4.82 -10.03 -10.29
C ILE A 197 -5.98 -10.16 -11.28
N ALA A 198 -7.08 -10.80 -10.89
CA ALA A 198 -8.24 -10.98 -11.76
C ALA A 198 -8.83 -9.62 -12.16
N ILE A 199 -9.10 -8.75 -11.19
CA ILE A 199 -9.65 -7.41 -11.40
C ILE A 199 -8.71 -6.58 -12.27
N TYR A 200 -7.39 -6.63 -11.99
CA TYR A 200 -6.37 -5.96 -12.81
C TYR A 200 -6.36 -6.46 -14.26
N ASN A 201 -6.78 -7.71 -14.52
CA ASN A 201 -6.87 -8.30 -15.85
C ASN A 201 -8.29 -8.32 -16.43
N GLY A 202 -9.14 -7.37 -16.01
CA GLY A 202 -10.43 -7.13 -16.63
C GLY A 202 -11.56 -8.04 -16.16
N TYR A 203 -11.45 -8.60 -14.94
CA TYR A 203 -12.61 -9.17 -14.25
C TYR A 203 -13.45 -8.06 -13.60
N ASP A 204 -14.76 -8.19 -13.72
CA ASP A 204 -15.73 -7.54 -12.86
C ASP A 204 -15.95 -8.36 -11.59
N THR A 205 -16.39 -7.70 -10.52
CA THR A 205 -16.59 -8.35 -9.21
C THR A 205 -17.63 -9.47 -9.28
N SER A 206 -18.62 -9.35 -10.16
CA SER A 206 -19.64 -10.38 -10.42
C SER A 206 -19.11 -11.60 -11.19
N GLU A 207 -17.94 -11.47 -11.84
CA GLU A 207 -17.32 -12.54 -12.62
C GLU A 207 -16.22 -13.30 -11.84
N LEU A 208 -15.90 -12.84 -10.63
CA LEU A 208 -14.89 -13.48 -9.79
C LEU A 208 -15.35 -14.90 -9.43
N PRO A 209 -14.49 -15.91 -9.64
CA PRO A 209 -14.81 -17.28 -9.24
C PRO A 209 -14.97 -17.35 -7.72
N SER A 210 -15.82 -18.26 -7.25
CA SER A 210 -16.01 -18.44 -5.81
C SER A 210 -14.71 -18.86 -5.12
N PRO A 211 -14.50 -18.49 -3.84
CA PRO A 211 -13.32 -18.89 -3.08
C PRO A 211 -13.02 -20.39 -3.14
N TRP A 212 -14.06 -21.22 -3.04
CA TRP A 212 -13.96 -22.68 -3.17
C TRP A 212 -13.42 -23.14 -4.52
N THR A 213 -13.79 -22.46 -5.60
CA THR A 213 -13.29 -22.76 -6.95
C THR A 213 -11.80 -22.47 -7.06
N ILE A 214 -11.36 -21.33 -6.52
CA ILE A 214 -9.96 -20.91 -6.51
C ILE A 214 -9.12 -21.90 -5.69
N LEU A 215 -9.54 -22.19 -4.46
CA LEU A 215 -8.81 -23.11 -3.58
C LEU A 215 -8.74 -24.53 -4.16
N ARG A 216 -9.82 -25.03 -4.79
CA ARG A 216 -9.80 -26.34 -5.47
C ARG A 216 -8.78 -26.37 -6.60
N GLN A 217 -8.72 -25.33 -7.43
CA GLN A 217 -7.73 -25.23 -8.51
C GLN A 217 -6.30 -25.11 -7.96
N MET A 218 -6.11 -24.39 -6.85
CA MET A 218 -4.83 -24.32 -6.15
C MET A 218 -4.37 -25.71 -5.69
N PHE A 219 -5.25 -26.52 -5.10
CA PHE A 219 -4.93 -27.89 -4.71
C PHE A 219 -4.54 -28.78 -5.90
N LEU A 220 -5.24 -28.64 -7.04
CA LEU A 220 -4.89 -29.37 -8.27
C LEU A 220 -3.51 -28.96 -8.78
N LEU A 221 -3.24 -27.65 -8.86
CA LEU A 221 -1.94 -27.12 -9.29
C LEU A 221 -0.81 -27.59 -8.36
N LYS A 222 -1.04 -27.63 -7.04
CA LYS A 222 -0.07 -28.16 -6.07
C LYS A 222 0.31 -29.61 -6.36
N LYS A 223 -0.68 -30.46 -6.69
CA LYS A 223 -0.43 -31.86 -7.06
C LYS A 223 0.41 -31.97 -8.34
N GLU A 224 0.10 -31.15 -9.35
CA GLU A 224 0.88 -31.09 -10.59
C GLU A 224 2.35 -30.73 -10.30
N ILE A 225 2.59 -29.66 -9.53
CA ILE A 225 3.95 -29.22 -9.16
C ILE A 225 4.72 -30.32 -8.39
N GLN A 226 4.05 -31.03 -7.48
CA GLN A 226 4.69 -32.11 -6.73
C GLN A 226 5.04 -33.30 -7.62
N ALA A 227 4.18 -33.64 -8.57
CA ALA A 227 4.44 -34.70 -9.55
C ALA A 227 5.64 -34.36 -10.43
N GLU A 228 5.72 -33.13 -10.95
CA GLU A 228 6.88 -32.64 -11.73
C GLU A 228 8.18 -32.71 -10.94
N LYS A 229 8.18 -32.29 -9.66
CA LYS A 229 9.36 -32.37 -8.79
C LYS A 229 9.83 -33.80 -8.54
N ASN A 230 8.90 -34.75 -8.42
CA ASN A 230 9.24 -36.16 -8.21
C ASN A 230 9.83 -36.79 -9.48
N LEU A 231 9.35 -36.39 -10.66
CA LEU A 231 9.92 -36.84 -11.94
C LEU A 231 11.35 -36.32 -12.14
N MET A 232 11.62 -35.04 -11.83
CA MET A 232 12.95 -34.46 -11.95
C MET A 232 13.99 -35.01 -10.96
N LYS A 233 13.56 -35.65 -9.86
CA LYS A 233 14.46 -36.31 -8.89
C LYS A 233 14.84 -37.74 -9.28
N ASN A 234 14.11 -38.34 -10.22
CA ASN A 234 14.28 -39.71 -10.67
C ASN A 234 14.97 -39.81 -12.04
N CYS A 235 15.34 -38.66 -12.64
CA CYS A 235 16.20 -38.53 -13.81
C CYS A 235 17.58 -38.03 -13.37
#